data_AF-A0A382PRY3-F1
#
_entry.id   AF-A0A382PRY3-F1
#
_cell.length_a   1.000
_cell.length_b   1.000
_cell.length_c   1.000
_cell.angle_alpha   90.00
_cell.angle_beta   90.00
_cell.angle_gamma   90.00
#
_symmetry.space_group_name_H-M   'P 1'
#
loop_
_entity.id
_entity.type
_entity.pdbx_description
1 polymer ?
#
loop_
_entity_poly.entity_id
_entity_poly.type
_entity_poly.pdbx_seq_one_letter_code
_entity_poly.pdbx_strand_id
1 'polypeptide(L)' 'MKNNSKKSESFTWITILLLWFISSSLFAQPATPIKGESFLLNGVYYSNIDIEFVFNQEYLEALTSGLVF' A
#
# COMPACT_ATOMS: atom_id res chain seq x y z
N MET A 1 -15.20 -8.29 50.29
CA MET A 1 -14.46 -8.69 49.07
C MET A 1 -14.33 -7.46 48.15
N LYS A 2 -13.39 -6.53 48.42
CA LYS A 2 -13.41 -5.17 47.83
C LYS A 2 -12.15 -4.77 47.04
N ASN A 3 -11.19 -5.68 46.86
CA ASN A 3 -9.87 -5.33 46.31
C ASN A 3 -9.62 -5.94 44.92
N ASN A 4 -10.53 -6.77 44.40
CA ASN A 4 -10.30 -7.52 43.17
C ASN A 4 -10.74 -6.77 41.89
N SER A 5 -11.60 -5.74 42.01
CA SER A 5 -12.08 -5.00 40.84
C SER A 5 -10.96 -4.17 40.18
N LYS A 6 -10.11 -3.49 40.97
CA LYS A 6 -8.97 -2.72 40.46
C LYS A 6 -7.97 -3.57 39.69
N LYS A 7 -7.75 -4.82 40.10
CA LYS A 7 -6.85 -5.77 39.42
C LYS A 7 -7.45 -6.22 38.08
N SER A 8 -8.77 -6.35 38.01
CA SER A 8 -9.51 -6.69 36.77
C SER A 8 -9.55 -5.52 35.77
N GLU A 9 -9.72 -4.29 36.24
CA GLU A 9 -9.66 -3.08 35.40
C GLU A 9 -8.27 -2.87 34.80
N SER A 10 -7.22 -3.08 35.61
CA SER A 10 -5.84 -2.99 35.12
C SER A 10 -5.57 -4.03 34.03
N PHE A 11 -6.05 -5.27 34.21
CA PHE A 11 -5.86 -6.33 33.24
C PHE A 11 -6.58 -6.03 31.92
N THR A 12 -7.84 -5.61 31.98
CA THR A 12 -8.65 -5.26 30.80
C THR A 12 -8.06 -4.08 30.02
N TRP A 13 -7.54 -3.07 30.71
CA TRP A 13 -6.85 -1.96 30.07
C TRP A 13 -5.61 -2.42 29.30
N ILE A 14 -4.80 -3.29 29.91
CA ILE A 14 -3.60 -3.84 29.28
C ILE A 14 -3.98 -4.65 28.03
N THR A 15 -5.03 -5.48 28.08
CA THR A 15 -5.48 -6.25 26.90
C THR A 15 -5.95 -5.35 25.77
N ILE A 16 -6.70 -4.29 26.08
CA ILE A 16 -7.16 -3.33 25.06
C ILE A 16 -5.98 -2.63 24.41
N LEU A 17 -4.99 -2.22 25.19
CA LEU A 17 -3.80 -1.52 24.71
C LEU A 17 -2.93 -2.43 23.82
N LEU A 18 -2.82 -3.70 24.19
CA LEU A 18 -2.15 -4.73 23.38
C LEU A 18 -2.89 -5.00 22.07
N LEU A 19 -4.22 -5.09 22.13
CA LEU A 19 -5.06 -5.29 20.94
C LEU A 19 -4.95 -4.11 19.96
N TRP A 20 -4.91 -2.88 20.49
CA TRP A 20 -4.77 -1.66 19.71
C TRP A 20 -3.39 -1.54 19.08
N PHE A 21 -2.34 -1.94 19.80
CA PHE A 21 -0.99 -2.01 19.27
C PHE A 21 -0.89 -3.02 18.11
N ILE A 22 -1.41 -4.24 18.30
CA ILE A 22 -1.40 -5.28 17.27
C ILE A 22 -2.20 -4.84 16.03
N SER A 23 -3.40 -4.26 16.21
CA SER A 23 -4.21 -3.80 15.08
C SER A 23 -3.57 -2.64 14.32
N SER A 24 -2.85 -1.75 15.02
CA SER A 24 -2.09 -0.66 14.37
C SER A 24 -0.87 -1.17 13.59
N SER A 25 -0.23 -2.25 14.06
CA SER A 25 0.88 -2.90 13.35
C SER A 25 0.43 -3.83 12.21
N LEU A 26 -0.84 -4.22 12.20
CA LEU A 26 -1.47 -5.03 11.16
C LEU A 26 -1.91 -4.20 9.94
N PHE A 27 -1.80 -2.86 10.00
CA PHE A 27 -1.91 -2.06 8.78
C PHE A 27 -0.83 -2.53 7.83
N ALA A 28 -1.28 -3.16 6.75
CA ALA A 28 -0.47 -3.79 5.74
C ALA A 28 0.69 -2.86 5.40
N GLN A 29 1.91 -3.35 5.61
CA GLN A 29 3.11 -2.72 5.11
C GLN A 29 2.82 -2.29 3.67
N PRO A 30 3.06 -1.02 3.29
CA PRO A 30 2.77 -0.58 1.94
C PRO A 30 3.47 -1.58 1.01
N ALA A 31 2.67 -2.31 0.24
CA ALA A 31 3.19 -3.29 -0.67
C ALA A 31 3.99 -2.49 -1.69
N THR A 32 5.30 -2.46 -1.54
CA THR A 32 6.18 -1.85 -2.53
C THR A 32 6.42 -2.92 -3.58
N PRO A 33 5.90 -2.76 -4.81
CA PRO A 33 6.10 -3.76 -5.83
C PRO A 33 7.60 -3.90 -6.10
N ILE A 34 8.08 -5.15 -6.14
CA ILE A 34 9.43 -5.43 -6.62
C ILE A 34 9.46 -5.09 -8.11
N LYS A 35 10.62 -4.68 -8.63
CA LYS A 35 10.79 -4.36 -10.04
C LYS A 35 10.29 -5.52 -10.92
N GLY A 36 9.39 -5.24 -11.85
CA GLY A 36 8.75 -6.22 -12.73
C GLY A 36 7.43 -6.79 -12.20
N GLU A 37 7.05 -6.50 -10.95
CA GLU A 37 5.83 -7.03 -10.36
C GLU A 37 4.64 -6.06 -10.46
N SER A 38 3.46 -6.65 -10.31
CA SER A 38 2.18 -5.96 -10.27
C SER A 38 1.24 -6.65 -9.30
N PHE A 39 0.52 -5.89 -8.48
CA PHE A 39 -0.50 -6.43 -7.58
C PHE A 39 -1.69 -5.47 -7.42
N LEU A 40 -2.84 -6.03 -7.05
CA LEU A 40 -4.06 -5.29 -6.74
C LEU A 40 -4.22 -5.18 -5.23
N LEU A 41 -4.30 -3.96 -4.69
CA LEU A 41 -4.53 -3.70 -3.27
C LEU A 41 -5.66 -2.69 -3.10
N ASN A 42 -6.71 -3.06 -2.37
CA ASN A 42 -7.87 -2.19 -2.11
C ASN A 42 -8.50 -1.58 -3.38
N GLY A 43 -8.49 -2.32 -4.50
CA GLY A 43 -9.02 -1.85 -5.79
C GLY A 43 -8.08 -0.91 -6.56
N VAL A 44 -6.90 -0.59 -6.02
CA VAL A 44 -5.86 0.18 -6.69
C VAL A 44 -4.80 -0.78 -7.23
N TYR A 45 -4.43 -0.61 -8.50
CA TYR A 45 -3.39 -1.40 -9.14
C TYR A 45 -2.03 -0.73 -8.93
N TYR A 46 -1.07 -1.47 -8.38
CA TYR A 46 0.29 -1.00 -8.18
C TYR A 46 1.23 -1.84 -9.05
N SER A 47 2.14 -1.19 -9.76
CA SER A 47 3.15 -1.88 -10.55
C SER A 47 4.45 -1.10 -10.54
N ASN A 48 5.56 -1.83 -10.51
CA ASN A 48 6.91 -1.28 -10.62
C ASN A 48 7.56 -1.82 -11.90
N ILE A 49 6.95 -1.50 -13.04
CA ILE A 49 7.45 -1.88 -14.36
C ILE A 49 8.04 -0.65 -15.06
N ASP A 50 9.20 -0.84 -15.67
CA ASP A 50 9.74 0.15 -16.59
C ASP A 50 9.10 -0.11 -17.96
N ILE A 51 8.45 0.91 -18.52
CA ILE A 51 7.89 0.85 -19.87
C ILE A 51 8.81 1.66 -20.77
N GLU A 52 9.54 0.96 -21.63
CA GLU A 52 10.35 1.60 -22.67
C GLU A 52 9.51 1.73 -23.94
N PHE A 53 9.32 2.97 -24.41
CA PHE A 53 8.67 3.23 -25.69
C PHE A 53 9.74 3.46 -26.75
N VAL A 54 9.74 2.60 -27.77
CA VAL A 54 10.55 2.79 -28.97
C VAL A 54 9.62 3.20 -30.10
N PHE A 55 9.80 4.43 -30.56
CA PHE A 55 9.03 4.97 -31.68
C PHE A 55 9.83 4.81 -32.97
N ASN A 56 9.16 4.38 -34.04
CA ASN A 56 9.77 4.41 -35.36
C ASN A 56 9.88 5.86 -35.87
N GLN A 57 10.68 6.04 -36.92
CA GLN A 57 10.97 7.35 -37.46
C GLN A 57 9.70 8.03 -37.99
N GLU A 58 8.80 7.27 -38.63
CA GLU A 58 7.55 7.77 -39.18
C GLU A 58 6.64 8.34 -38.09
N TYR A 59 6.57 7.69 -36.92
CA TYR A 59 5.81 8.19 -35.78
C TYR A 59 6.44 9.47 -35.21
N LEU A 60 7.76 9.56 -35.11
CA LEU A 60 8.46 10.76 -34.65
C LEU A 60 8.26 11.95 -35.61
N GLU A 61 8.27 11.71 -36.91
CA GLU A 61 7.95 12.70 -37.94
C GLU A 61 6.48 13.16 -37.86
N ALA A 62 5.55 12.25 -37.59
CA ALA A 62 4.15 12.58 -37.40
C ALA A 62 3.91 13.39 -36.10
N LEU A 63 4.65 13.09 -35.03
CA LEU A 63 4.61 13.84 -33.76
C LEU A 63 5.15 15.26 -33.93
N THR A 64 6.31 15.40 -34.59
CA THR A 64 6.96 16.70 -34.80
C THR A 64 6.23 17.60 -35.78
N SER A 65 5.46 17.03 -36.71
CA SER A 65 4.59 17.77 -37.64
C SER A 65 3.25 18.20 -37.03
N GLY A 66 2.94 17.79 -35.79
CA GLY A 66 1.66 18.08 -35.13
C GLY A 66 0.47 17.31 -35.71
N LEU A 67 0.74 16.20 -36.41
CA LEU A 67 -0.27 15.34 -37.02
C LEU A 67 -0.77 14.22 -36.08
N VAL A 68 -0.12 14.06 -34.92
CA VAL A 68 -0.53 13.13 -33.85
C VAL A 68 -0.98 13.96 -32.64
N PHE A 69 -2.22 13.74 -32.19
CA PHE A 69 -2.84 14.35 -31.00
C PHE A 69 -2.69 13.47 -29.77
#